data_AF-A0A932TNM9-F1
#
_entry.id   AF-A0A932TNM9-F1
#
_cell.length_a   1.000
_cell.length_b   1.000
_cell.length_c   1.000
_cell.angle_alpha   90.00
_cell.angle_beta   90.00
_cell.angle_gamma   90.00
#
_symmetry.space_group_name_H-M   'P 1'
#
loop_
_entity.id
_entity.type
_entity.pdbx_description
1 polymer ?
#
loop_
_entity_poly.entity_id
_entity_poly.type
_entity_poly.pdbx_seq_one_letter_code
_entity_poly.pdbx_strand_id
1 'polypeptide(L)'
;MKVARGPSSVGRAATTGEDGAFRLAELAAGDGYVLTATKEGFVAQTREGIRVVAGQVTRVEFVLRAAETPVGYGVIEGEVVDGEGRPLGGVLVAIVAGPSGVGRQATTGERGGFRFGELSPGRYALKATREGHGAAAQDGIVVEAGRTTPVRFVLRRAVAQ
;
A
#
# COMPACT_ATOMS: atom_id res chain seq x y z
N MET A 1 6.97 3.44 13.28
CA MET A 1 8.12 4.38 13.38
C MET A 1 7.55 5.70 13.83
N LYS A 2 7.89 6.26 15.00
CA LYS A 2 7.28 7.53 15.45
C LYS A 2 8.26 8.68 15.19
N VAL A 3 7.79 9.75 14.57
CA VAL A 3 8.60 10.91 14.16
C VAL A 3 8.13 12.13 14.93
N ALA A 4 8.97 12.69 15.79
CA ALA A 4 8.72 13.99 16.42
C ALA A 4 9.43 15.08 15.59
N ARG A 5 8.72 16.14 15.22
CA ARG A 5 9.30 17.30 14.55
C ARG A 5 9.15 18.51 15.48
N GLY A 6 10.27 18.99 16.01
CA GLY A 6 10.30 20.19 16.83
C GLY A 6 10.27 21.49 15.99
N PRO A 7 9.87 22.62 16.59
CA PRO A 7 9.82 23.93 15.93
C PRO A 7 11.21 24.53 15.63
N SER A 8 12.27 24.02 16.26
CA SER A 8 13.66 24.40 16.01
C SER A 8 14.39 23.29 15.27
N SER A 9 14.12 23.13 13.97
CA SER A 9 15.01 22.49 12.98
C SER A 9 15.63 21.10 13.30
N VAL A 10 15.15 20.38 14.32
CA VAL A 10 15.67 19.08 14.73
C VAL A 10 14.49 18.11 14.78
N GLY A 11 14.29 17.39 13.67
CA GLY A 11 13.42 16.22 13.65
C GLY A 11 14.10 15.09 14.41
N ARG A 12 13.56 14.70 15.58
CA ARG A 12 14.00 13.51 16.30
C ARG A 12 12.96 12.42 16.15
N ALA A 13 13.38 11.27 15.64
CA ALA A 13 12.53 10.07 15.59
C ALA A 13 12.94 9.13 16.72
N ALA A 14 11.96 8.48 17.34
CA ALA A 14 12.19 7.41 18.31
C ALA A 14 11.25 6.25 17.99
N THR A 15 11.77 5.03 18.10
CA THR A 15 10.95 3.83 17.93
C THR A 15 10.43 3.41 19.30
N THR A 16 9.13 3.18 19.42
CA THR A 16 8.54 2.57 20.62
C THR A 16 9.06 1.15 20.79
N GLY A 17 9.42 0.77 22.00
CA GLY A 17 9.76 -0.61 22.34
C GLY A 17 8.55 -1.55 22.29
N GLU A 18 8.80 -2.83 22.56
CA GLU A 18 7.79 -3.89 22.59
C GLU A 18 6.66 -3.60 23.59
N ASP A 19 7.00 -2.90 24.69
CA ASP A 19 6.07 -2.46 25.73
C ASP A 19 5.24 -1.21 25.34
N GLY A 20 5.40 -0.70 24.10
CA GLY A 20 4.73 0.51 23.62
C GLY A 20 5.28 1.83 24.20
N ALA A 21 6.24 1.77 25.12
CA ALA A 21 6.92 2.93 25.68
C ALA A 21 7.88 3.57 24.66
N PHE A 22 7.94 4.90 24.64
CA PHE A 22 8.97 5.67 23.93
C PHE A 22 9.54 6.74 24.84
N ARG A 23 10.83 7.03 24.66
CA ARG A 23 11.50 8.12 25.37
C ARG A 23 12.32 8.91 24.35
N LEU A 24 11.98 10.20 24.21
CA LEU A 24 12.81 11.15 23.47
C LEU A 24 13.65 11.90 24.50
N ALA A 25 14.96 11.65 24.49
CA ALA A 25 15.92 12.38 25.31
C ALA A 25 16.43 13.62 24.56
N GLU A 26 17.03 14.56 25.31
CA GLU A 26 17.75 15.73 24.78
C GLU A 26 16.90 16.74 23.99
N LEU A 27 15.59 16.78 24.21
CA LEU A 27 14.75 17.85 23.64
C LEU A 27 15.02 19.16 24.37
N ALA A 28 15.26 20.24 23.62
CA ALA A 28 15.41 21.57 24.19
C ALA A 28 14.11 21.98 24.90
N ALA A 29 14.19 22.76 25.96
CA ALA A 29 12.99 23.36 26.53
C ALA A 29 12.37 24.31 25.49
N GLY A 30 11.06 24.20 25.27
CA GLY A 30 10.35 24.97 24.27
C GLY A 30 8.88 24.62 24.19
N ASP A 31 8.10 25.58 23.70
CA ASP A 31 6.68 25.42 23.40
C ASP A 31 6.49 25.10 21.91
N GLY A 32 5.39 24.43 21.56
CA GLY A 32 5.03 24.19 20.15
C GLY A 32 5.66 22.94 19.54
N TYR A 33 6.04 21.94 20.35
CA TYR A 33 6.47 20.65 19.82
C TYR A 33 5.32 19.93 19.12
N VAL A 34 5.62 19.36 17.95
CA VAL A 34 4.71 18.52 17.18
C VAL A 34 5.23 17.08 17.22
N LEU A 35 4.42 16.18 17.76
CA LEU A 35 4.74 14.76 17.79
C LEU A 35 3.76 14.01 16.89
N THR A 36 4.30 13.30 15.90
CA THR A 36 3.52 12.43 15.01
C THR A 36 3.86 10.97 15.28
N ALA A 37 2.87 10.21 15.71
CA ALA A 37 2.97 8.78 15.89
C ALA A 37 2.43 8.06 14.64
N THR A 38 3.30 7.34 13.92
CA THR A 38 2.89 6.46 12.81
C THR A 38 3.29 5.01 13.08
N LYS A 39 2.38 4.10 12.76
CA LYS A 39 2.60 2.65 12.79
C LYS A 39 1.87 2.06 11.60
N GLU A 40 2.51 1.12 10.92
CA GLU A 40 1.90 0.41 9.80
C GLU A 40 0.60 -0.28 10.24
N GLY A 41 -0.48 -0.10 9.47
CA GLY A 41 -1.82 -0.57 9.84
C GLY A 41 -2.58 0.28 10.86
N PHE A 42 -2.03 1.42 11.32
CA PHE A 42 -2.68 2.33 12.27
C PHE A 42 -2.80 3.73 11.69
N VAL A 43 -3.87 4.45 12.07
CA VAL A 43 -4.04 5.86 11.68
C VAL A 43 -2.96 6.68 12.36
N ALA A 44 -2.22 7.46 11.57
CA ALA A 44 -1.23 8.40 12.10
C ALA A 44 -1.91 9.43 13.00
N GLN A 45 -1.41 9.58 14.23
CA GLN A 45 -1.87 10.62 15.15
C GLN A 45 -0.79 11.70 15.29
N THR A 46 -1.18 12.96 15.07
CA THR A 46 -0.34 14.13 15.34
C THR A 46 -0.88 14.89 16.55
N ARG A 47 -0.01 15.22 17.50
CA ARG A 47 -0.29 16.13 18.61
C ARG A 47 0.63 17.33 18.53
N GLU A 48 0.03 18.52 18.54
CA GLU A 48 0.73 19.80 18.49
C GLU A 48 0.59 20.54 19.83
N GLY A 49 1.40 21.58 20.04
CA GLY A 49 1.33 22.39 21.24
C GLY A 49 1.93 21.73 22.49
N ILE A 50 2.82 20.75 22.31
CA ILE A 50 3.48 20.09 23.43
C ILE A 50 4.54 21.05 23.98
N ARG A 51 4.44 21.36 25.27
CA ARG A 51 5.44 22.15 26.00
C ARG A 51 6.43 21.20 26.68
N VAL A 52 7.71 21.38 26.37
CA VAL A 52 8.82 20.66 27.01
C VAL A 52 9.54 21.63 27.93
N VAL A 53 9.67 21.26 29.20
CA VAL A 53 10.38 22.05 30.22
C VAL A 53 11.70 21.37 30.57
N ALA A 54 12.80 22.14 30.66
CA ALA A 54 14.11 21.61 31.00
C ALA A 54 14.07 20.90 32.37
N GLY A 55 14.64 19.70 32.43
CA GLY A 55 14.68 18.90 33.66
C GLY A 55 13.36 18.20 34.03
N GLN A 56 12.28 18.36 33.26
CA GLN A 56 11.02 17.65 33.47
C GLN A 56 10.75 16.60 32.39
N VAL A 57 10.18 15.47 32.79
CA VAL A 57 9.68 14.45 31.87
C VAL A 57 8.26 14.80 31.46
N THR A 58 8.07 15.21 30.21
CA THR A 58 6.73 15.42 29.65
C THR A 58 6.19 14.07 29.17
N ARG A 59 5.12 13.57 29.80
CA ARG A 59 4.42 12.36 29.35
C ARG A 59 3.39 12.72 28.29
N VAL A 60 3.51 12.08 27.13
CA VAL A 60 2.55 12.22 26.04
C VAL A 60 2.04 10.83 25.69
N GLU A 61 0.75 10.62 25.87
CA GLU A 61 0.08 9.40 25.45
C GLU A 61 -0.47 9.56 24.03
N PHE A 62 -0.30 8.52 23.23
CA PHE A 62 -0.84 8.40 21.87
C PHE A 62 -1.71 7.16 21.82
N VAL A 63 -3.00 7.34 21.53
CA VAL A 63 -3.91 6.23 21.28
C VAL A 63 -4.00 6.04 19.77
N LEU A 64 -3.18 5.14 19.26
CA LEU A 64 -3.24 4.74 17.86
C LEU A 64 -4.46 3.85 17.66
N ARG A 65 -5.42 4.30 16.86
CA ARG A 65 -6.53 3.46 16.40
C ARG A 65 -6.05 2.65 15.21
N ALA A 66 -6.37 1.36 15.20
CA ALA A 66 -6.22 0.54 14.00
C ALA A 66 -6.98 1.27 12.88
N ALA A 67 -6.34 1.43 11.73
CA ALA A 67 -7.01 2.05 10.60
C ALA A 67 -8.03 1.06 10.07
N GLU A 68 -9.33 1.35 10.24
CA GLU A 68 -10.41 0.54 9.67
C GLU A 68 -10.32 0.50 8.13
N THR A 69 -9.70 1.51 7.54
CA THR A 69 -9.16 1.51 6.18
C THR A 69 -7.68 1.14 6.20
N PRO A 70 -7.27 -0.01 5.63
CA PRO A 70 -5.87 -0.39 5.57
C PRO A 70 -5.05 0.71 4.89
N VAL A 71 -4.19 1.42 5.64
CA VAL A 71 -3.24 2.39 5.09
C VAL A 71 -2.00 1.63 4.62
N GLY A 72 -1.86 1.46 3.31
CA GLY A 72 -0.73 0.81 2.66
C GLY A 72 -1.08 0.41 1.23
N TYR A 73 -0.10 -0.03 0.47
CA TYR A 73 -0.34 -0.54 -0.88
C TYR A 73 -0.52 -2.06 -0.85
N GLY A 74 -1.42 -2.58 -1.69
CA GLY A 74 -1.53 -4.00 -2.02
C GLY A 74 -0.80 -4.34 -3.31
N VAL A 75 -0.77 -5.64 -3.61
CA VAL A 75 -0.19 -6.19 -4.82
C VAL A 75 -1.24 -7.05 -5.52
N ILE A 76 -1.35 -6.95 -6.84
CA ILE A 76 -2.03 -7.97 -7.65
C ILE A 76 -0.93 -8.80 -8.32
N GLU A 77 -0.98 -10.11 -8.14
CA GLU A 77 -0.15 -11.04 -8.88
C GLU A 77 -1.04 -12.04 -9.60
N GLY A 78 -0.60 -12.50 -10.75
CA GLY A 78 -1.42 -13.45 -11.46
C GLY A 78 -0.69 -14.14 -12.58
N GLU A 79 -1.39 -15.11 -13.14
CA GLU A 79 -0.98 -15.81 -14.33
C GLU A 79 -2.06 -15.73 -15.40
N VAL A 80 -1.62 -15.76 -16.63
CA VAL A 80 -2.48 -15.87 -17.79
C VAL A 80 -2.21 -17.22 -18.44
N VAL A 81 -3.28 -17.97 -18.68
CA VAL A 81 -3.24 -19.29 -19.32
C VAL A 81 -4.13 -19.31 -20.57
N ASP A 82 -3.87 -20.26 -21.46
CA ASP A 82 -4.75 -20.55 -22.59
C ASP A 82 -5.96 -21.42 -22.16
N GLY A 83 -6.85 -21.72 -23.12
CA GLY A 83 -8.00 -22.59 -22.90
C GLY A 83 -7.66 -24.04 -22.52
N GLU A 84 -6.40 -24.46 -22.67
CA GLU A 84 -5.88 -25.77 -22.33
C GLU A 84 -5.08 -25.76 -21.01
N GLY A 85 -5.00 -24.59 -20.35
CA GLY A 85 -4.31 -24.39 -19.08
C GLY A 85 -2.81 -24.14 -19.20
N ARG A 86 -2.28 -23.91 -20.40
CA ARG A 86 -0.85 -23.64 -20.61
C ARG A 86 -0.56 -22.15 -20.38
N PRO A 87 0.55 -21.81 -19.70
CA PRO A 87 0.92 -20.42 -19.45
C PRO A 87 1.15 -19.65 -20.75
N LEU A 88 0.62 -18.42 -20.80
CA LEU A 88 0.60 -17.60 -22.00
C LEU A 88 1.39 -16.30 -21.80
N GLY A 89 2.61 -16.26 -22.32
CA GLY A 89 3.44 -15.06 -22.34
C GLY A 89 3.05 -14.05 -23.44
N GLY A 90 3.42 -12.79 -23.25
CA GLY A 90 3.17 -11.72 -24.21
C GLY A 90 1.73 -11.20 -24.22
N VAL A 91 0.99 -11.38 -23.12
CA VAL A 91 -0.38 -10.87 -22.95
C VAL A 91 -0.32 -9.50 -22.29
N LEU A 92 -0.95 -8.50 -22.89
CA LEU A 92 -1.09 -7.17 -22.31
C LEU A 92 -2.22 -7.19 -21.26
N VAL A 93 -1.87 -7.06 -19.99
CA VAL A 93 -2.81 -6.93 -18.88
C VAL A 93 -2.88 -5.45 -18.50
N ALA A 94 -4.08 -4.87 -18.51
CA ALA A 94 -4.31 -3.47 -18.17
C ALA A 94 -5.36 -3.35 -17.06
N ILE A 95 -5.12 -2.45 -16.12
CA ILE A 95 -6.12 -2.03 -15.13
C ILE A 95 -7.05 -1.04 -15.82
N VAL A 96 -8.32 -1.42 -16.00
CA VAL A 96 -9.33 -0.60 -16.69
C VAL A 96 -10.19 0.21 -15.72
N ALA A 97 -10.25 -0.18 -14.45
CA ALA A 97 -10.90 0.60 -13.40
C ALA A 97 -10.25 0.33 -12.03
N GLY A 98 -10.23 1.34 -11.17
CA GLY A 98 -9.74 1.23 -9.80
C GLY A 98 -9.82 2.55 -9.02
N PRO A 99 -9.61 2.53 -7.70
CA PRO A 99 -9.75 3.69 -6.82
C PRO A 99 -8.81 4.85 -7.16
N SER A 100 -7.63 4.54 -7.70
CA SER A 100 -6.63 5.53 -8.10
C SER A 100 -6.82 6.07 -9.52
N GLY A 101 -7.76 5.53 -10.30
CA GLY A 101 -8.00 5.94 -11.69
C GLY A 101 -6.82 5.69 -12.65
N VAL A 102 -5.77 5.00 -12.20
CA VAL A 102 -4.55 4.82 -12.99
C VAL A 102 -4.65 3.57 -13.87
N GLY A 103 -4.73 3.79 -15.19
CA GLY A 103 -4.57 2.76 -16.21
C GLY A 103 -3.12 2.26 -16.27
N ARG A 104 -2.73 1.39 -15.34
CA ARG A 104 -1.45 0.67 -15.42
C ARG A 104 -1.61 -0.52 -16.36
N GLN A 105 -0.57 -0.77 -17.14
CA GLN A 105 -0.48 -1.93 -18.01
C GLN A 105 0.85 -2.66 -17.80
N ALA A 106 0.80 -3.98 -17.89
CA ALA A 106 1.94 -4.87 -17.78
C ALA A 106 1.78 -6.00 -18.80
N THR A 107 2.89 -6.41 -19.42
CA THR A 107 2.90 -7.56 -20.33
C THR A 107 3.32 -8.80 -19.55
N THR A 108 2.62 -9.92 -19.73
CA THR A 108 2.99 -11.18 -19.09
C THR A 108 4.35 -11.69 -19.59
N GLY A 109 5.16 -12.20 -18.67
CA GLY A 109 6.43 -12.85 -19.01
C GLY A 109 6.22 -14.20 -19.69
N GLU A 110 7.30 -14.87 -20.09
CA GLU A 110 7.26 -16.16 -20.81
C GLU A 110 6.49 -17.27 -20.08
N ARG A 111 6.41 -17.19 -18.75
CA ARG A 111 5.63 -18.11 -17.90
C ARG A 111 4.18 -17.67 -17.67
N GLY A 112 3.69 -16.68 -18.41
CA GLY A 112 2.33 -16.14 -18.27
C GLY A 112 2.09 -15.29 -17.02
N GLY A 113 3.10 -15.09 -16.18
CA GLY A 113 2.99 -14.31 -14.95
C GLY A 113 2.96 -12.80 -15.17
N PHE A 114 2.20 -12.08 -14.35
CA PHE A 114 2.19 -10.61 -14.26
C PHE A 114 2.11 -10.16 -12.79
N ARG A 115 2.57 -8.94 -12.51
CA ARG A 115 2.54 -8.32 -11.18
C ARG A 115 2.25 -6.82 -11.27
N PHE A 116 1.32 -6.35 -10.46
CA PHE A 116 1.06 -4.94 -10.20
C PHE A 116 1.28 -4.65 -8.71
N GLY A 117 2.37 -3.96 -8.39
CA GLY A 117 2.63 -3.46 -7.04
C GLY A 117 2.07 -2.05 -6.83
N GLU A 118 2.14 -1.60 -5.58
CA GLU A 118 1.80 -0.23 -5.19
C GLU A 118 0.34 0.16 -5.49
N LEU A 119 -0.59 -0.78 -5.36
CA LEU A 119 -2.00 -0.54 -5.62
C LEU A 119 -2.71 -0.07 -4.35
N SER A 120 -3.44 1.04 -4.42
CA SER A 120 -4.28 1.49 -3.32
C SER A 120 -5.36 0.45 -3.02
N PRO A 121 -5.71 0.17 -1.76
CA PRO A 121 -6.73 -0.81 -1.44
C PRO A 121 -8.08 -0.40 -2.03
N GLY A 122 -8.81 -1.37 -2.59
CA GLY A 122 -10.11 -1.17 -3.18
C GLY A 122 -10.41 -2.14 -4.33
N ARG A 123 -11.51 -1.88 -5.04
CA ARG A 123 -12.02 -2.75 -6.11
C ARG A 123 -11.39 -2.36 -7.45
N TYR A 124 -10.75 -3.30 -8.11
CA TYR A 124 -10.13 -3.16 -9.41
C TYR A 124 -10.83 -3.99 -10.48
N ALA A 125 -10.72 -3.53 -11.73
CA ALA A 125 -11.07 -4.29 -12.91
C ALA A 125 -9.85 -4.37 -13.83
N LEU A 126 -9.51 -5.58 -14.25
CA LEU A 126 -8.37 -5.88 -15.10
C LEU A 126 -8.86 -6.44 -16.44
N LYS A 127 -8.16 -6.12 -17.51
CA LYS A 127 -8.41 -6.62 -18.86
C LYS A 127 -7.11 -7.16 -19.45
N ALA A 128 -7.11 -8.43 -19.83
CA ALA A 128 -6.03 -9.12 -20.51
C ALA A 128 -6.36 -9.24 -22.00
N THR A 129 -5.45 -8.75 -22.84
CA THR A 129 -5.58 -8.74 -24.31
C THR A 129 -4.30 -9.21 -24.95
N ARG A 130 -4.40 -10.04 -25.99
CA ARG A 130 -3.25 -10.45 -26.79
C ARG A 130 -3.65 -10.53 -28.25
N GLU A 131 -2.78 -10.05 -29.13
CA GLU A 131 -3.00 -10.14 -30.57
C GLU A 131 -3.15 -11.60 -31.02
N GLY A 132 -4.13 -11.88 -31.89
CA GLY A 132 -4.49 -13.24 -32.31
C GLY A 132 -5.19 -14.10 -31.25
N HIS A 133 -5.44 -13.57 -30.05
CA HIS A 133 -6.26 -14.20 -29.01
C HIS A 133 -7.42 -13.27 -28.61
N GLY A 134 -8.44 -13.81 -27.95
CA GLY A 134 -9.52 -13.00 -27.41
C GLY A 134 -9.07 -12.06 -26.30
N ALA A 135 -9.97 -11.17 -25.87
CA ALA A 135 -9.81 -10.41 -24.65
C ALA A 135 -10.50 -11.14 -23.49
N ALA A 136 -9.88 -11.14 -22.31
CA ALA A 136 -10.52 -11.54 -21.06
C ALA A 136 -10.57 -10.33 -20.13
N ALA A 137 -11.69 -10.10 -19.46
CA ALA A 137 -11.82 -9.06 -18.45
C ALA A 137 -12.35 -9.68 -17.16
N GLN A 138 -11.83 -9.20 -16.03
CA GLN A 138 -12.24 -9.64 -14.71
C GLN A 138 -12.44 -8.41 -13.84
N ASP A 139 -13.66 -8.24 -13.36
CA ASP A 139 -14.03 -7.20 -12.41
C ASP A 139 -14.13 -7.77 -10.99
N GLY A 140 -14.20 -6.87 -10.01
CA GLY A 140 -14.40 -7.27 -8.61
C GLY A 140 -13.17 -7.78 -7.89
N ILE A 141 -11.98 -7.46 -8.39
CA ILE A 141 -10.73 -7.82 -7.75
C ILE A 141 -10.54 -6.88 -6.56
N VAL A 142 -10.74 -7.39 -5.34
CA VAL A 142 -10.57 -6.61 -4.12
C VAL A 142 -9.13 -6.69 -3.68
N VAL A 143 -8.44 -5.55 -3.71
CA VAL A 143 -7.07 -5.43 -3.22
C VAL A 143 -7.10 -4.87 -1.80
N GLU A 144 -6.42 -5.54 -0.88
CA GLU A 144 -6.21 -5.11 0.50
C GLU A 144 -4.76 -4.62 0.69
N ALA A 145 -4.54 -3.65 1.58
CA ALA A 145 -3.18 -3.18 1.85
C ALA A 145 -2.34 -4.31 2.46
N GLY A 146 -1.07 -4.40 2.05
CA GLY A 146 -0.14 -5.39 2.57
C GLY A 146 -0.45 -6.84 2.16
N ARG A 147 -1.46 -7.06 1.31
CA ARG A 147 -1.76 -8.38 0.75
C ARG A 147 -1.48 -8.44 -0.74
N THR A 148 -1.12 -9.65 -1.17
CA THR A 148 -1.10 -10.03 -2.59
C THR A 148 -2.42 -10.69 -2.95
N THR A 149 -3.08 -10.15 -3.97
CA THR A 149 -4.32 -10.69 -4.52
C THR A 149 -3.99 -11.52 -5.76
N PRO A 150 -4.14 -12.86 -5.70
CA PRO A 150 -3.91 -13.72 -6.85
C PRO A 150 -5.04 -13.59 -7.86
N VAL A 151 -4.71 -13.44 -9.14
CA VAL A 151 -5.66 -13.34 -10.25
C VAL A 151 -5.25 -14.31 -11.36
N ARG A 152 -6.23 -14.95 -12.01
CA ARG A 152 -5.97 -15.88 -13.10
C ARG A 152 -6.83 -15.54 -14.29
N PHE A 153 -6.20 -15.27 -15.43
CA PHE A 153 -6.91 -15.04 -16.69
C PHE A 153 -6.80 -16.26 -17.60
N VAL A 154 -7.89 -16.56 -18.30
CA VAL A 154 -7.93 -17.60 -19.33
C VAL A 154 -8.25 -16.94 -20.66
N LEU A 155 -7.28 -16.92 -21.59
CA LEU A 155 -7.49 -16.43 -22.94
C LEU A 155 -7.76 -17.61 -23.87
N ARG A 156 -8.92 -17.60 -24.52
CA ARG A 156 -9.22 -18.51 -25.62
C ARG A 156 -8.78 -17.85 -26.93
N ARG A 157 -8.32 -18.65 -27.90
CA ARG A 157 -8.05 -18.14 -29.24
C ARG A 157 -9.33 -17.50 -29.78
N ALA A 158 -9.22 -16.27 -30.26
CA ALA A 158 -10.31 -15.66 -30.98
C ALA A 158 -10.41 -16.40 -32.32
N VAL A 159 -11.47 -17.18 -32.50
CA VAL A 159 -11.78 -17.71 -33.83
C VAL A 159 -12.28 -16.51 -34.62
N ALA A 160 -11.50 -16.03 -35.59
CA ALA A 160 -12.02 -15.13 -36.60
C ALA A 160 -13.16 -15.87 -37.30
N GLN A 161 -14.39 -15.37 -37.15
CA GLN A 161 -15.51 -15.76 -38.01
C GLN A 161 -15.40 -14.98 -39.31
#